data_AF-A0A0B1SII4-F1
#
_entry.id   AF-A0A0B1SII4-F1
#
_cell.length_a   1.000
_cell.length_b   1.000
_cell.length_c   1.000
_cell.angle_alpha   90.00
_cell.angle_beta   90.00
_cell.angle_gamma   90.00
#
_symmetry.space_group_name_H-M   'P 1'
#
loop_
_entity.id
_entity.type
_entity.pdbx_description
1 polymer ?
#
loop_
_entity_poly.entity_id
_entity_poly.type
_entity_poly.pdbx_seq_one_letter_code
_entity_poly.pdbx_strand_id
1 'polypeptide(L)'
;MNVCGFGIFELAKIKAAIGVLSVVHLDTVSTAIGEPVIPSYVPGPYSKYGDGMNFIERAKNLLGVVLGQTTFVKVYHSETEAFRKNYARNAKRLSEMLLNQPVSAKQLLIRHCEFTAKFGRMPNLDPYGRQLSFVQYYLIDVALAVISIFIVVICICVFIVRRCCSATVKSKKD
;
A
#
# COMPACT_ATOMS: atom_id res chain seq x y z
N MET A 1 -5.70 -0.11 7.07
CA MET A 1 -6.85 -1.02 6.90
C MET A 1 -7.63 -0.96 8.20
N ASN A 2 -8.79 -0.30 8.22
CA ASN A 2 -9.52 -0.12 9.47
C ASN A 2 -10.26 -1.41 9.81
N VAL A 3 -9.88 -2.03 10.92
CA VAL A 3 -10.41 -3.32 11.44
C VAL A 3 -11.90 -3.24 11.80
N CYS A 4 -12.45 -2.02 11.84
CA CYS A 4 -13.83 -1.73 12.21
C CYS A 4 -14.87 -2.51 11.38
N GLY A 5 -14.55 -2.89 10.13
CA GLY A 5 -15.41 -3.73 9.30
C GLY A 5 -15.68 -5.11 9.91
N PHE A 6 -14.67 -5.74 10.53
CA PHE A 6 -14.83 -7.06 11.14
C PHE A 6 -15.77 -7.05 12.35
N GLY A 7 -15.83 -5.95 13.09
CA GLY A 7 -16.79 -5.79 14.19
C GLY A 7 -18.25 -5.81 13.73
N ILE A 8 -18.53 -5.35 12.50
CA ILE A 8 -19.87 -5.43 11.91
C ILE A 8 -20.21 -6.86 11.53
N PHE A 9 -19.25 -7.64 11.02
CA PHE A 9 -19.48 -9.05 10.66
C PHE A 9 -19.81 -9.91 11.88
N GLU A 10 -19.16 -9.65 13.01
CA GLU A 10 -19.47 -10.28 14.30
C GLU A 10 -20.91 -9.98 14.74
N LEU A 11 -21.33 -8.71 14.68
CA LEU A 11 -22.71 -8.30 14.99
C LEU A 11 -23.73 -8.92 14.03
N ALA A 12 -23.35 -9.09 12.77
CA ALA A 12 -24.19 -9.70 11.73
C ALA A 12 -24.18 -11.24 11.79
N LYS A 13 -23.45 -11.86 12.72
CA LYS A 13 -23.28 -13.31 12.83
C LYS A 13 -22.76 -13.96 11.53
N ILE A 14 -21.95 -13.23 10.76
CA ILE A 14 -21.33 -13.76 9.53
C ILE A 14 -20.11 -14.58 9.95
N LYS A 15 -20.25 -15.91 9.87
CA LYS A 15 -19.21 -16.85 10.35
C LYS A 15 -17.95 -16.90 9.47
N ALA A 16 -18.01 -16.42 8.23
CA ALA A 16 -16.89 -16.46 7.29
C ALA A 16 -16.78 -15.13 6.55
N ALA A 17 -15.68 -14.41 6.79
CA ALA A 17 -15.32 -13.19 6.09
C ALA A 17 -13.88 -13.33 5.57
N ILE A 18 -13.67 -13.07 4.28
CA ILE A 18 -12.34 -13.09 3.67
C ILE A 18 -11.93 -11.63 3.44
N GLY A 19 -10.94 -11.16 4.21
CA GLY A 19 -10.30 -9.88 3.96
C GLY A 19 -9.21 -10.06 2.90
N VAL A 20 -9.32 -9.34 1.78
CA VAL A 20 -8.28 -9.33 0.74
C VAL A 20 -7.42 -8.07 0.93
N LEU A 21 -6.12 -8.27 1.13
CA LEU A 21 -5.14 -7.20 1.25
C LEU A 21 -3.93 -7.54 0.36
N SER A 22 -3.42 -6.56 -0.38
CA SER A 22 -2.17 -6.70 -1.13
C SER A 22 -1.02 -6.10 -0.33
N VAL A 23 -0.27 -6.94 0.36
CA VAL A 23 0.97 -6.61 1.09
C VAL A 23 1.95 -7.78 0.99
N VAL A 24 3.25 -7.53 1.15
CA VAL A 24 4.33 -8.54 1.00
C VAL A 24 4.12 -9.72 1.96
N HIS A 25 3.84 -9.44 3.23
CA HIS A 25 3.36 -10.41 4.22
C HIS A 25 2.85 -9.61 5.43
N LEU A 26 1.77 -10.06 6.09
CA LEU A 26 1.22 -9.38 7.26
C LEU A 26 1.36 -10.28 8.50
N ASP A 27 2.54 -10.23 9.10
CA ASP A 27 3.00 -11.09 10.18
C ASP A 27 2.00 -11.18 11.35
N THR A 28 1.35 -10.06 11.67
CA THR A 28 0.34 -9.98 12.75
C THR A 28 -0.90 -10.82 12.45
N VAL A 29 -1.37 -10.80 11.19
CA VAL A 29 -2.54 -11.59 10.77
C VAL A 29 -2.16 -13.04 10.57
N SER A 30 -0.99 -13.31 10.00
CA SER A 30 -0.41 -14.65 9.86
C SER A 30 -0.32 -15.37 11.21
N THR A 31 0.22 -14.69 12.24
CA THR A 31 0.25 -15.21 13.61
C THR A 31 -1.17 -15.47 14.17
N ALA A 32 -2.12 -14.59 13.89
CA ALA A 32 -3.49 -14.72 14.38
C ALA A 32 -4.26 -15.90 13.74
N ILE A 33 -3.92 -16.28 12.51
CA ILE A 33 -4.48 -17.46 11.84
C ILE A 33 -3.70 -18.76 12.13
N GLY A 34 -2.64 -18.68 12.95
CA GLY A 34 -1.80 -19.81 13.34
C GLY A 34 -0.70 -20.18 12.35
N GLU A 35 -0.38 -19.29 11.40
CA GLU A 35 0.75 -19.46 10.49
C GLU A 35 2.05 -18.98 11.19
N PRO A 36 3.13 -19.79 11.18
CA PRO A 36 4.38 -19.41 11.81
C PRO A 36 5.14 -18.36 10.99
N VAL A 37 5.45 -17.22 11.60
CA VAL A 37 6.25 -16.16 10.98
C VAL A 37 7.74 -16.47 11.12
N ILE A 38 8.48 -16.47 10.01
CA ILE A 38 9.91 -16.79 9.97
C ILE A 38 10.73 -15.56 9.52
N PRO A 39 11.12 -14.67 10.45
CA PRO A 39 11.80 -13.41 10.13
C PRO A 39 13.27 -13.60 9.67
N SER A 40 13.77 -14.83 9.62
CA SER A 40 15.14 -15.13 9.17
C SER A 40 15.31 -15.08 7.65
N TYR A 41 14.24 -15.27 6.88
CA TYR A 41 14.24 -15.14 5.43
C TYR A 41 13.09 -14.27 4.91
N VAL A 42 11.99 -14.10 5.66
CA VAL A 42 10.87 -13.23 5.28
C VAL A 42 11.13 -11.79 5.76
N PRO A 43 11.21 -10.80 4.86
CA PRO A 43 11.33 -9.40 5.26
C PRO A 43 10.04 -8.90 5.92
N GLY A 44 10.16 -8.14 7.01
CA GLY A 44 9.01 -7.52 7.66
C GLY A 44 8.35 -6.44 6.79
N PRO A 45 7.12 -5.99 7.12
CA PRO A 45 6.27 -5.12 6.28
C PRO A 45 6.85 -3.73 5.92
N TYR A 46 7.99 -3.34 6.49
CA TYR A 46 8.71 -2.09 6.20
C TYR A 46 10.20 -2.30 5.95
N SER A 47 10.62 -3.55 5.80
CA SER A 47 11.99 -3.91 5.53
C SER A 47 12.33 -3.61 4.07
N LYS A 48 13.53 -3.08 3.82
CA LYS A 48 14.08 -2.91 2.46
C LYS A 48 14.89 -4.14 2.01
N TYR A 49 15.00 -5.14 2.87
CA TYR A 49 15.80 -6.33 2.61
C TYR A 49 15.01 -7.30 1.72
N GLY A 50 15.68 -8.00 0.82
CA GLY A 50 15.11 -9.11 0.05
C GLY A 50 15.36 -10.46 0.73
N ASP A 51 15.07 -11.56 0.05
CA ASP A 51 15.20 -12.93 0.59
C ASP A 51 16.64 -13.31 0.94
N GLY A 52 17.63 -12.66 0.30
CA GLY A 52 19.05 -12.80 0.62
C GLY A 52 19.50 -11.82 1.69
N MET A 53 19.29 -12.14 2.97
CA MET A 53 19.75 -11.33 4.10
C MET A 53 21.06 -11.85 4.72
N ASN A 54 21.98 -10.94 5.00
CA ASN A 54 23.15 -11.25 5.83
C ASN A 54 22.77 -11.34 7.33
N PHE A 55 23.70 -11.79 8.18
CA PHE A 55 23.42 -11.98 9.62
C PHE A 55 22.91 -10.71 10.31
N ILE A 56 23.50 -9.55 10.03
CA ILE A 56 23.14 -8.27 10.65
C ILE A 56 21.77 -7.79 10.16
N GLU A 57 21.46 -7.99 8.87
CA GLU A 57 20.16 -7.70 8.29
C GLU A 57 19.07 -8.59 8.90
N ARG A 58 19.34 -9.89 9.10
CA ARG A 58 18.40 -10.79 9.79
C ARG A 58 18.13 -10.35 11.24
N ALA A 59 19.17 -9.93 11.96
CA ALA A 59 19.00 -9.42 13.33
C ALA A 59 18.16 -8.12 13.37
N LYS A 60 18.42 -7.19 12.44
CA LYS A 60 17.62 -5.96 12.30
C LYS A 60 16.18 -6.24 11.85
N ASN A 61 15.99 -7.19 10.95
CA ASN A 61 14.67 -7.61 10.48
C ASN A 61 13.85 -8.22 11.62
N LEU A 62 14.44 -9.13 12.42
CA LEU A 62 13.79 -9.69 13.60
C LEU A 62 13.37 -8.59 14.59
N LEU A 63 14.25 -7.65 14.91
CA LEU A 63 13.92 -6.51 15.77
C LEU A 63 12.78 -5.68 15.19
N GLY A 64 12.84 -5.38 13.89
CA GLY A 64 11.79 -4.63 13.18
C GLY A 64 10.43 -5.34 13.22
N VAL A 65 10.41 -6.66 13.03
CA VAL A 65 9.19 -7.48 13.10
C VAL A 65 8.62 -7.51 14.51
N VAL A 66 9.44 -7.77 15.53
CA VAL A 66 8.98 -7.84 16.94
C VAL A 66 8.45 -6.48 17.42
N LEU A 67 9.19 -5.40 17.15
CA LEU A 67 8.76 -4.04 17.51
C LEU A 67 7.54 -3.60 16.70
N GLY A 68 7.49 -3.97 15.42
CA GLY A 68 6.35 -3.73 14.54
C GLY A 68 5.11 -4.42 15.06
N GLN A 69 5.17 -5.73 15.30
CA GLN A 69 4.05 -6.53 15.83
C GLN A 69 3.51 -5.96 17.14
N THR A 70 4.38 -5.69 18.11
CA THR A 70 3.94 -5.13 19.41
C THR A 70 3.29 -3.76 19.27
N THR A 71 3.77 -2.91 18.36
CA THR A 71 3.17 -1.60 18.08
C THR A 71 1.82 -1.74 17.38
N PHE A 72 1.74 -2.59 16.34
CA PHE A 72 0.50 -2.85 15.61
C PHE A 72 -0.59 -3.39 16.52
N VAL A 73 -0.29 -4.38 17.37
CA VAL A 73 -1.28 -4.93 18.30
C VAL A 73 -1.84 -3.84 19.23
N LYS A 74 -1.00 -2.94 19.74
CA LYS A 74 -1.46 -1.83 20.58
C LYS A 74 -2.36 -0.85 19.83
N VAL A 75 -2.00 -0.48 18.60
CA VAL A 75 -2.82 0.40 17.76
C VAL A 75 -4.17 -0.25 17.46
N TYR A 76 -4.17 -1.53 17.08
CA TYR A 76 -5.39 -2.29 16.81
C TYR A 76 -6.30 -2.39 18.05
N HIS A 77 -5.73 -2.61 19.23
CA HIS A 77 -6.50 -2.60 20.48
C HIS A 77 -7.11 -1.22 20.77
N SER A 78 -6.32 -0.14 20.62
CA SER A 78 -6.79 1.22 20.81
C SER A 78 -7.93 1.58 19.85
N GLU A 79 -7.78 1.26 18.56
CA GLU A 79 -8.83 1.46 17.55
C GLU A 79 -10.09 0.66 17.88
N THR A 80 -9.93 -0.60 18.32
CA THR A 80 -11.05 -1.47 18.67
C THR A 80 -11.81 -0.93 19.89
N GLU A 81 -11.11 -0.43 20.91
CA GLU A 81 -11.74 0.20 22.06
C GLU A 81 -12.47 1.50 21.71
N ALA A 82 -11.83 2.36 20.91
CA ALA A 82 -12.46 3.58 20.42
C ALA A 82 -13.71 3.29 19.58
N PHE A 83 -13.65 2.23 18.76
CA PHE A 83 -14.78 1.75 17.98
C PHE A 83 -15.93 1.27 18.88
N ARG A 84 -15.64 0.44 19.89
CA ARG A 84 -16.66 -0.03 20.84
C ARG A 84 -17.30 1.10 21.62
N LYS A 85 -16.53 2.10 22.05
CA LYS A 85 -17.04 3.24 22.82
C LYS A 85 -17.92 4.17 21.98
N ASN A 86 -17.46 4.57 20.80
CA ASN A 86 -18.08 5.65 20.04
C ASN A 86 -19.00 5.17 18.91
N TYR A 87 -18.76 3.98 18.37
CA TYR A 87 -19.38 3.53 17.13
C TYR A 87 -20.22 2.25 17.30
N ALA A 88 -20.23 1.60 18.47
CA ALA A 88 -20.98 0.35 18.67
C ALA A 88 -22.48 0.45 18.35
N ARG A 89 -23.13 1.57 18.72
CA ARG A 89 -24.56 1.79 18.43
C ARG A 89 -24.81 1.89 16.92
N ASN A 90 -23.98 2.66 16.23
CA ASN A 90 -24.08 2.84 14.78
C ASN A 90 -23.72 1.56 14.03
N ALA A 91 -22.72 0.81 14.51
CA ALA A 91 -22.34 -0.49 13.98
C ALA A 91 -23.46 -1.52 14.13
N LYS A 92 -24.16 -1.53 15.27
CA LYS A 92 -25.35 -2.38 15.48
C LYS A 92 -26.48 -2.03 14.53
N ARG A 93 -26.81 -0.73 14.40
CA ARG A 93 -27.81 -0.25 13.44
C ARG A 93 -27.44 -0.64 12.01
N LEU A 94 -26.18 -0.46 11.62
CA LEU A 94 -25.69 -0.83 10.30
C LEU A 94 -25.78 -2.35 10.08
N SER A 95 -25.38 -3.15 11.06
CA SER A 95 -25.53 -4.61 11.02
C SER A 95 -26.99 -5.04 10.84
N GLU A 96 -27.92 -4.42 11.57
CA GLU A 96 -29.36 -4.69 11.42
C GLU A 96 -29.86 -4.30 10.03
N MET A 97 -29.41 -3.18 9.48
CA MET A 97 -29.75 -2.77 8.12
C MET A 97 -29.18 -3.73 7.06
N LEU A 98 -27.96 -4.22 7.25
CA LEU A 98 -27.32 -5.19 6.36
C LEU A 98 -28.04 -6.54 6.36
N LEU A 99 -28.44 -7.01 7.55
CA LEU A 99 -29.20 -8.27 7.69
C LEU A 99 -30.62 -8.18 7.12
N ASN A 100 -31.24 -7.00 7.19
CA ASN A 100 -32.60 -6.76 6.67
C ASN A 100 -32.62 -6.07 5.31
N GLN A 101 -31.54 -6.19 4.51
CA GLN A 101 -31.56 -5.64 3.17
C GLN A 101 -32.68 -6.29 2.33
N PRO A 102 -33.42 -5.49 1.54
CA PRO A 102 -34.56 -5.98 0.75
C PRO A 102 -34.17 -7.01 -0.32
N VAL A 103 -32.88 -7.07 -0.67
CA VAL A 103 -32.31 -8.06 -1.58
C VAL A 103 -31.19 -8.79 -0.84
N SER A 104 -31.21 -10.12 -0.84
CA SER A 104 -30.16 -10.91 -0.20
C SER A 104 -28.80 -10.67 -0.88
N ALA A 105 -27.72 -10.66 -0.10
CA ALA A 105 -26.36 -10.46 -0.63
C ALA A 105 -26.00 -11.48 -1.73
N LYS A 106 -26.46 -12.73 -1.59
CA LYS A 106 -26.30 -13.77 -2.62
C LYS A 106 -26.98 -13.38 -3.93
N GLN A 107 -28.23 -12.92 -3.86
CA GLN A 107 -28.97 -12.55 -5.06
C GLN A 107 -28.44 -11.26 -5.68
N LEU A 108 -27.98 -10.31 -4.86
CA LEU A 108 -27.30 -9.11 -5.32
C LEU A 108 -26.03 -9.46 -6.09
N LEU A 109 -25.19 -10.35 -5.55
CA LEU A 109 -23.99 -10.85 -6.23
C LEU A 109 -24.33 -11.50 -7.57
N ILE A 110 -25.30 -12.44 -7.59
CA ILE A 110 -25.72 -13.12 -8.82
C ILE A 110 -26.19 -12.10 -9.86
N ARG A 111 -27.03 -11.13 -9.48
CA ARG A 111 -27.51 -10.08 -10.40
C ARG A 111 -26.38 -9.20 -10.93
N HIS A 112 -25.41 -8.83 -10.10
CA HIS A 112 -24.24 -8.08 -10.57
C HIS A 112 -23.38 -8.90 -11.53
N CYS A 113 -23.19 -10.20 -11.26
CA CYS A 113 -22.49 -11.10 -12.16
C CYS A 113 -23.24 -11.27 -13.48
N GLU A 114 -24.55 -11.49 -13.46
CA GLU A 114 -25.39 -11.59 -14.67
C GLU A 114 -25.39 -10.29 -15.48
N PHE A 115 -25.52 -9.14 -14.80
CA PHE A 115 -25.42 -7.83 -15.43
C PHE A 115 -24.05 -7.65 -16.10
N THR A 116 -22.97 -7.96 -15.39
CA THR A 116 -21.61 -7.86 -15.92
C THR A 116 -21.37 -8.86 -17.04
N ALA A 117 -21.93 -10.07 -16.98
CA ALA A 117 -21.85 -11.06 -18.06
C ALA A 117 -22.63 -10.60 -19.30
N LYS A 118 -23.80 -9.98 -19.11
CA LYS A 118 -24.67 -9.50 -20.19
C LYS A 118 -24.13 -8.26 -20.89
N PHE A 119 -23.62 -7.29 -20.15
CA PHE A 119 -23.16 -6.00 -20.68
C PHE A 119 -21.63 -5.91 -20.82
N GLY A 120 -20.91 -6.88 -20.26
CA GLY A 120 -19.46 -6.94 -20.35
C GLY A 120 -18.77 -5.77 -19.66
N ARG A 121 -17.76 -5.21 -20.34
CA ARG A 121 -16.92 -4.13 -19.81
C ARG A 121 -17.70 -2.81 -19.79
N MET A 122 -17.83 -2.21 -18.61
CA MET A 122 -18.29 -0.84 -18.48
C MET A 122 -17.09 0.11 -18.64
N PRO A 123 -17.08 1.05 -19.61
CA PRO A 123 -15.92 1.92 -19.87
C PRO A 123 -15.55 2.80 -18.67
N ASN A 124 -16.50 3.10 -17.79
CA ASN A 124 -16.26 3.87 -16.55
C ASN A 124 -15.66 3.04 -15.40
N LEU A 125 -15.71 1.70 -15.48
CA LEU A 125 -15.05 0.78 -14.53
C LEU A 125 -13.73 0.24 -15.09
N ASP A 126 -13.32 0.69 -16.28
CA ASP A 126 -11.98 0.42 -16.77
C ASP A 126 -11.01 1.40 -16.11
N PRO A 127 -10.08 0.95 -15.25
CA PRO A 127 -9.07 1.84 -14.70
C PRO A 127 -8.27 2.47 -15.84
N TYR A 128 -8.21 3.81 -15.85
CA TYR A 128 -7.55 4.61 -16.90
C TYR A 128 -6.09 4.18 -17.15
N GLY A 129 -5.44 3.58 -16.15
CA GLY A 129 -4.12 2.99 -16.27
C GLY A 129 -3.97 1.93 -17.38
N ARG A 130 -5.05 1.28 -17.83
CA ARG A 130 -5.04 0.30 -18.93
C ARG A 130 -4.91 0.93 -20.32
N GLN A 131 -5.29 2.20 -20.46
CA GLN A 131 -5.22 2.95 -21.72
C GLN A 131 -3.92 3.77 -21.85
N LEU A 132 -3.09 3.78 -20.80
CA LEU A 132 -1.80 4.47 -20.82
C LEU A 132 -0.81 3.73 -21.72
N SER A 133 -0.05 4.50 -22.50
CA SER A 133 1.08 3.95 -23.25
C SER A 133 2.14 3.38 -22.30
N PHE A 134 2.93 2.40 -22.75
CA PHE A 134 4.00 1.81 -21.95
C PHE A 134 4.93 2.86 -21.32
N VAL A 135 5.22 3.94 -22.06
CA VAL A 135 6.04 5.07 -21.60
C VAL A 135 5.42 5.81 -20.42
N GLN A 136 4.12 6.12 -20.50
CA GLN A 136 3.37 6.80 -19.43
C GLN A 136 3.11 5.90 -18.23
N TYR A 137 2.82 4.62 -18.48
CA TYR A 137 2.55 3.63 -17.44
C TYR A 137 3.76 3.45 -16.51
N TYR A 138 4.98 3.46 -17.07
CA TYR A 138 6.23 3.40 -16.32
C TYR A 138 6.85 4.77 -15.98
N LEU A 139 6.16 5.89 -16.27
CA LEU A 139 6.64 7.25 -16.00
C LEU A 139 8.02 7.55 -16.62
N ILE A 140 8.32 6.93 -17.76
CA ILE A 140 9.61 7.07 -18.46
C ILE A 140 9.76 8.50 -18.99
N ASP A 141 8.67 9.10 -19.44
CA ASP A 141 8.59 10.51 -19.85
C ASP A 141 9.00 11.47 -18.72
N VAL A 142 8.48 11.24 -17.51
CA VAL A 142 8.82 12.01 -16.31
C VAL A 142 10.28 11.78 -15.91
N ALA A 143 10.75 10.54 -15.92
CA ALA A 143 12.14 10.22 -15.60
C ALA A 143 13.12 10.91 -16.57
N LEU A 144 12.82 10.91 -17.88
CA LEU A 144 13.62 11.57 -18.90
C LEU A 144 13.62 13.10 -18.75
N ALA A 145 12.48 13.70 -18.39
CA ALA A 145 12.41 15.13 -18.10
C ALA A 145 13.25 15.52 -16.89
N VAL A 146 13.23 14.71 -15.82
CA VAL A 146 14.06 14.95 -14.63
C VAL A 146 15.55 14.82 -14.98
N ILE A 147 15.94 13.75 -15.68
CA ILE A 147 17.33 13.53 -16.10
C ILE A 147 17.83 14.67 -16.98
N SER A 148 17.02 15.15 -17.93
CA SER A 148 17.43 16.25 -18.81
C SER A 148 17.64 17.57 -18.06
N ILE A 149 16.79 17.88 -17.08
CA ILE A 149 16.97 19.04 -16.19
C ILE A 149 18.30 18.91 -15.42
N PHE A 150 18.59 17.74 -14.84
CA PHE A 150 19.85 17.51 -14.14
C PHE A 150 21.07 17.68 -15.05
N ILE A 151 21.03 17.17 -16.28
CA ILE A 151 22.11 17.32 -17.26
C ILE A 151 22.30 18.80 -17.62
N VAL A 152 21.22 19.55 -17.87
CA VAL A 152 21.30 20.98 -18.20
C VAL A 152 21.91 21.78 -17.05
N VAL A 153 21.50 21.51 -15.81
CA VAL A 153 22.09 22.16 -14.63
C VAL A 153 23.59 21.86 -14.53
N ILE A 154 23.99 20.60 -14.69
CA ILE A 154 25.41 20.21 -14.68
C ILE A 154 26.18 20.90 -15.81
N CYS A 155 25.63 20.94 -17.03
CA CYS A 155 26.25 21.62 -18.16
C CYS A 155 26.41 23.13 -17.92
N ILE A 156 25.40 23.79 -17.35
CA ILE A 156 25.48 25.21 -16.97
C ILE A 156 26.54 25.42 -15.89
N CYS A 157 26.57 24.59 -14.85
CA CYS A 157 27.60 24.64 -13.81
C CYS A 157 29.01 24.47 -14.41
N VAL A 158 29.21 23.48 -15.28
CA VAL A 158 30.50 23.26 -15.95
C VAL A 158 30.84 24.42 -16.88
N PHE A 159 29.87 24.99 -17.60
CA PHE A 159 30.08 26.15 -18.47
C PHE A 159 30.50 27.38 -17.66
N ILE A 160 29.82 27.67 -16.54
CA ILE A 160 30.16 28.76 -15.63
C ILE A 160 31.56 28.53 -15.05
N VAL A 161 31.87 27.34 -14.54
CA VAL A 161 33.21 27.01 -14.01
C VAL A 161 34.28 27.16 -15.08
N ARG A 162 34.06 26.65 -16.30
CA ARG A 162 35.00 26.83 -17.43
C ARG A 162 35.18 28.31 -17.79
N ARG A 163 34.11 29.10 -17.78
CA ARG A 163 34.14 30.53 -18.05
C ARG A 163 34.92 31.28 -16.97
N CYS A 164 34.70 30.94 -15.69
CA CYS A 164 35.43 31.49 -14.55
C CYS A 164 36.92 31.11 -14.60
N CYS A 165 37.27 29.83 -14.78
CA CYS A 165 38.66 29.38 -14.91
C CYS A 165 39.37 30.00 -16.12
N SER A 166 38.69 30.15 -17.26
CA SER A 166 39.27 30.79 -18.46
C SER A 166 39.43 32.31 -18.29
N ALA A 167 38.56 32.97 -17.53
CA ALA A 167 38.67 34.38 -17.20
C ALA A 167 39.84 34.64 -16.23
N THR A 168 40.05 33.78 -15.23
CA THR A 168 41.20 33.88 -14.31
C THR A 168 42.53 33.63 -15.02
N VAL A 169 42.58 32.72 -16.00
CA VAL A 169 43.79 32.50 -16.83
C VAL A 169 44.10 33.70 -17.72
N LYS A 170 43.08 34.41 -18.23
CA LYS A 170 43.28 35.62 -19.02
C LYS A 170 43.79 36.79 -18.17
N SER A 171 43.28 36.94 -16.95
CA SER A 171 43.72 37.97 -16.00
C SER A 171 45.14 37.78 -15.43
N LYS A 172 45.76 36.59 -15.63
CA LYS A 172 47.12 36.30 -15.16
C LYS A 172 48.19 36.49 -16.26
N LYS A 173 47.77 36.88 -17.47
CA LYS A 173 48.64 37.04 -18.66
C LYS A 173 48.77 38.49 -19.13
N ASP A 174 48.17 39.43 -18.39
CA ASP A 174 48.40 40.88 -18.51
C ASP A 174 49.34 41.34 -17.37
#